data_AF-A0A8I0H7G8-F1
#
_entry.id   AF-A0A8I0H7G8-F1
#
_cell.length_a   1.000
_cell.length_b   1.000
_cell.length_c   1.000
_cell.angle_alpha   90.00
_cell.angle_beta   90.00
_cell.angle_gamma   90.00
#
_symmetry.space_group_name_H-M   'P 1'
#
loop_
_entity.id
_entity.type
_entity.pdbx_description
1 polymer ?
#
loop_
_entity_poly.entity_id
_entity_poly.type
_entity_poly.pdbx_seq_one_letter_code
_entity_poly.pdbx_strand_id
1 'polypeptide(L)'
;KVWITPEEAQKLPAPAYINLTLQPGNKLNVKITIGEQEYSKQFDKLPALLTTPSGTFSFTPADSTIAKSEQKIMATVSSPRSVAGSYRGALSIEPTSKSTTIAQISVKSTHTQRGMDFINKLVEIY
;
A
#
# COMPACT_ATOMS: atom_id res chain seq x y z
N LYS A 1 -8.40 -6.03 7.37
CA LYS A 1 -7.23 -5.12 7.28
C LYS A 1 -5.96 -5.96 7.09
N VAL A 2 -5.01 -5.46 6.29
CA VAL A 2 -3.69 -6.08 6.08
C VAL A 2 -2.63 -5.20 6.71
N TRP A 3 -1.63 -5.79 7.36
CA TRP A 3 -0.56 -5.08 8.03
C TRP A 3 0.79 -5.78 7.89
N ILE A 4 1.86 -5.00 7.81
CA ILE A 4 3.26 -5.41 7.88
C ILE A 4 4.04 -4.29 8.59
N THR A 5 5.16 -4.58 9.24
CA THR A 5 5.97 -3.52 9.85
C THR A 5 6.64 -2.64 8.78
N PRO A 6 6.86 -1.33 9.03
CA PRO A 6 7.57 -0.46 8.09
C PRO A 6 8.98 -0.96 7.76
N GLU A 7 9.68 -1.56 8.74
CA GLU A 7 11.03 -2.10 8.58
C GLU A 7 11.07 -3.30 7.64
N GLU A 8 10.10 -4.21 7.74
CA GLU A 8 9.96 -5.33 6.80
C GLU A 8 9.53 -4.84 5.42
N ALA A 9 8.55 -3.93 5.35
CA ALA A 9 8.10 -3.34 4.09
C ALA A 9 9.25 -2.64 3.34
N GLN A 10 10.18 -2.01 4.07
CA GLN A 10 11.35 -1.36 3.50
C GLN A 10 12.37 -2.35 2.89
N LYS A 11 12.40 -3.59 3.38
CA LYS A 11 13.30 -4.66 2.90
C LYS A 11 12.73 -5.44 1.72
N LEU A 12 11.47 -5.19 1.33
CA LEU A 12 10.84 -5.86 0.21
C LEU A 12 11.65 -5.59 -1.09
N PRO A 13 12.08 -6.64 -1.81
CA PRO A 13 12.84 -6.47 -3.05
C PRO A 13 11.96 -5.94 -4.20
N ALA A 14 10.65 -6.18 -4.13
CA ALA A 14 9.64 -5.72 -5.07
C ALA A 14 8.30 -5.47 -4.33
N PRO A 15 7.35 -4.71 -4.91
CA PRO A 15 6.00 -4.59 -4.36
C PRO A 15 5.37 -5.96 -4.12
N ALA A 16 4.76 -6.13 -2.94
CA ALA A 16 3.97 -7.31 -2.60
C ALA A 16 2.52 -7.09 -3.03
N TYR A 17 2.06 -7.86 -4.01
CA TYR A 17 0.68 -7.90 -4.47
C TYR A 17 -0.08 -8.95 -3.70
N ILE A 18 -1.11 -8.54 -2.97
CA ILE A 18 -1.84 -9.39 -2.04
C ILE A 18 -3.28 -9.50 -2.52
N ASN A 19 -3.66 -10.70 -2.95
CA ASN A 19 -5.02 -11.06 -3.31
C ASN A 19 -5.65 -11.83 -2.16
N LEU A 20 -6.74 -11.29 -1.63
CA LEU A 20 -7.50 -11.87 -0.52
C LEU A 20 -8.86 -12.29 -1.04
N THR A 21 -9.24 -13.52 -0.76
CA THR A 21 -10.59 -14.00 -1.00
C THR A 21 -11.19 -14.42 0.34
N LEU A 22 -12.07 -13.58 0.87
CA LEU A 22 -12.81 -13.85 2.09
C LEU A 22 -14.09 -14.61 1.72
N GLN A 23 -14.24 -15.82 2.23
CA GLN A 23 -15.39 -16.68 2.01
C GLN A 23 -16.42 -16.56 3.15
N PRO A 24 -17.68 -16.95 2.91
CA PRO A 24 -18.68 -17.09 3.97
C PRO A 24 -18.17 -17.98 5.10
N GLY A 25 -18.34 -17.55 6.35
CA GLY A 25 -17.83 -18.28 7.51
C GLY A 25 -16.39 -17.94 7.91
N ASN A 26 -15.88 -16.76 7.53
CA ASN A 26 -14.57 -16.21 7.92
C ASN A 26 -13.34 -17.01 7.46
N LYS A 27 -13.49 -17.84 6.42
CA LYS A 27 -12.35 -18.46 5.76
C LYS A 27 -11.68 -17.44 4.84
N LEU A 28 -10.37 -17.28 4.95
CA LEU A 28 -9.59 -16.34 4.16
C LEU A 28 -8.56 -17.10 3.33
N ASN A 29 -8.67 -16.98 2.02
CA ASN A 29 -7.61 -17.37 1.09
C ASN A 29 -6.73 -16.16 0.80
N VAL A 30 -5.43 -16.30 1.03
CA VAL A 30 -4.43 -15.27 0.80
C VAL A 30 -3.49 -15.75 -0.28
N LYS A 31 -3.28 -14.93 -1.31
CA LYS A 31 -2.20 -15.09 -2.29
C LYS A 31 -1.35 -13.83 -2.30
N ILE A 32 -0.06 -13.97 -2.04
CA ILE A 32 0.92 -12.88 -2.08
C ILE A 32 1.92 -13.16 -3.19
N THR A 33 2.12 -12.20 -4.08
CA THR A 33 3.16 -12.24 -5.11
C THR A 33 4.18 -11.15 -4.82
N ILE A 34 5.45 -11.53 -4.65
CA ILE A 34 6.58 -10.62 -4.38
C ILE A 34 7.65 -10.90 -5.44
N GLY A 35 7.75 -10.03 -6.45
CA GLY A 35 8.61 -10.29 -7.59
C GLY A 35 8.20 -11.59 -8.31
N GLU A 36 9.11 -12.57 -8.35
CA GLU A 36 8.87 -13.89 -8.95
C GLU A 36 8.33 -14.94 -7.97
N GLN A 37 8.25 -14.61 -6.67
CA GLN A 37 7.81 -15.54 -5.64
C GLN A 37 6.31 -15.40 -5.38
N GLU A 38 5.59 -16.51 -5.37
CA GLU A 38 4.18 -16.56 -4.99
C GLU A 38 3.98 -17.40 -3.72
N TYR A 39 3.19 -16.87 -2.79
CA TYR A 39 2.84 -17.48 -1.52
C TYR A 39 1.33 -17.57 -1.41
N SER A 40 0.77 -18.78 -1.35
CA SER A 40 -0.67 -19.00 -1.19
C SER A 40 -0.94 -19.75 0.10
N LYS A 41 -1.88 -19.25 0.91
CA LYS A 41 -2.29 -19.92 2.15
C LYS A 41 -3.77 -19.66 2.45
N GLN A 42 -4.46 -20.71 2.87
CA GLN A 42 -5.81 -20.65 3.39
C GLN A 42 -5.77 -20.58 4.92
N PHE A 43 -6.63 -19.75 5.49
CA PHE A 43 -6.84 -19.61 6.93
C PHE A 43 -8.31 -19.79 7.25
N ASP A 44 -8.63 -20.69 8.17
CA ASP A 44 -10.02 -20.87 8.63
C ASP A 44 -10.38 -19.96 9.81
N LYS A 45 -9.40 -19.23 10.35
CA LYS A 45 -9.58 -18.32 11.49
C LYS A 45 -8.73 -17.07 11.34
N LEU A 46 -9.28 -15.93 11.78
CA LEU A 46 -8.60 -14.65 11.90
C LEU A 46 -8.49 -14.23 13.37
N PRO A 47 -7.46 -13.47 13.78
CA PRO A 47 -6.37 -12.95 12.94
C PRO A 47 -5.42 -14.05 12.45
N ALA A 48 -4.87 -13.86 11.26
CA ALA A 48 -3.96 -14.80 10.62
C ALA A 48 -2.63 -14.13 10.28
N LEU A 49 -1.55 -14.90 10.35
CA LEU A 49 -0.20 -14.46 10.02
C LEU A 49 0.35 -15.33 8.88
N LEU A 50 0.93 -14.67 7.88
CA LEU A 50 1.69 -15.32 6.81
C LEU A 50 3.13 -14.78 6.82
N THR A 51 4.04 -15.61 7.30
CA THR A 51 5.47 -15.32 7.27
C THR A 51 6.04 -15.70 5.91
N THR A 52 6.69 -14.76 5.24
CA THR A 52 7.50 -14.99 4.05
C THR A 52 8.96 -14.63 4.36
N PRO A 53 9.94 -15.04 3.54
CA PRO A 53 11.33 -14.63 3.71
C PRO A 53 11.54 -13.11 3.74
N SER A 54 10.60 -12.35 3.15
CA SER A 54 10.67 -10.89 3.04
C SER A 54 9.90 -10.14 4.13
N GLY A 55 9.19 -10.84 5.03
CA GLY A 55 8.47 -10.25 6.16
C GLY A 55 7.21 -11.00 6.58
N THR A 56 6.58 -10.54 7.66
CA THR A 56 5.35 -11.13 8.19
C THR A 56 4.13 -10.28 7.87
N PHE A 57 3.17 -10.86 7.16
CA PHE A 57 1.89 -10.23 6.84
C PHE A 57 0.82 -10.66 7.84
N SER A 58 0.16 -9.67 8.44
CA SER A 58 -0.95 -9.87 9.38
C SER A 58 -2.28 -9.52 8.73
N PHE A 59 -3.24 -10.43 8.83
CA PHE A 59 -4.60 -10.30 8.33
C PHE A 59 -5.56 -10.27 9.50
N THR A 60 -6.24 -9.15 9.68
CA THR A 60 -7.26 -8.99 10.71
C THR A 60 -8.63 -8.76 10.08
N PRO A 61 -9.72 -9.23 10.70
CA PRO A 61 -11.05 -8.91 10.22
C PRO A 61 -11.29 -7.40 10.36
N ALA A 62 -12.08 -6.81 9.47
CA ALA A 62 -12.66 -5.49 9.73
C ALA A 62 -13.80 -5.67 10.74
N ASP A 63 -13.97 -4.71 11.66
CA ASP A 63 -14.86 -4.80 12.81
C ASP A 63 -16.19 -5.55 12.53
N SER A 64 -16.35 -6.68 13.22
CA SER A 64 -17.59 -7.39 13.56
C SER A 64 -18.55 -7.86 12.47
N THR A 65 -18.23 -7.79 11.17
CA THR A 65 -19.12 -8.34 10.14
C THR A 65 -18.59 -9.66 9.58
N ILE A 66 -19.29 -10.76 9.89
CA ILE A 66 -19.09 -12.04 9.19
C ILE A 66 -19.41 -11.80 7.72
N ALA A 67 -18.48 -12.14 6.82
CA ALA A 67 -18.71 -12.03 5.39
C ALA A 67 -19.94 -12.84 5.00
N LYS A 68 -21.00 -12.17 4.55
CA LYS A 68 -22.24 -12.80 4.08
C LYS A 68 -22.09 -13.40 2.67
N SER A 69 -21.07 -12.96 1.93
CA SER A 69 -20.76 -13.38 0.56
C SER A 69 -19.25 -13.42 0.35
N GLU A 70 -18.81 -14.06 -0.72
CA GLU A 70 -17.41 -14.04 -1.13
C GLU A 70 -16.98 -12.61 -1.48
N GLN A 71 -15.90 -12.12 -0.87
CA GLN A 71 -15.32 -10.81 -1.14
C GLN A 71 -13.88 -10.98 -1.61
N LYS A 72 -13.58 -10.40 -2.77
CA LYS A 72 -12.22 -10.31 -3.31
C LYS A 72 -11.65 -8.95 -2.99
N ILE A 73 -10.54 -8.92 -2.27
CA ILE A 73 -9.86 -7.70 -1.85
C ILE A 73 -8.43 -7.76 -2.39
N MET A 74 -8.03 -6.73 -3.12
CA MET A 74 -6.65 -6.57 -3.58
C MET A 74 -5.96 -5.51 -2.73
N ALA A 75 -4.76 -5.82 -2.26
CA ALA A 75 -3.91 -4.90 -1.54
C ALA A 75 -2.51 -4.92 -2.16
N THR A 76 -1.80 -3.80 -2.07
CA THR A 76 -0.41 -3.70 -2.51
C THR A 76 0.40 -3.06 -1.41
N VAL A 77 1.52 -3.69 -1.07
CA VAL A 77 2.49 -3.19 -0.10
C VAL A 77 3.79 -2.93 -0.84
N SER A 78 4.29 -1.70 -0.76
CA SER A 78 5.53 -1.28 -1.40
C SER A 78 6.47 -0.66 -0.38
N SER A 79 7.77 -0.67 -0.65
CA SER A 79 8.75 -0.09 0.27
C SER A 79 8.54 1.43 0.42
N PRO A 80 8.50 1.97 1.64
CA PRO A 80 8.27 3.40 1.89
C PRO A 80 9.22 4.30 1.10
N ARG A 81 10.51 3.94 1.04
CA ARG A 81 11.53 4.68 0.27
C ARG A 81 11.27 4.67 -1.23
N SER A 82 10.84 3.54 -1.80
CA SER A 82 10.52 3.49 -3.23
C SER A 82 9.30 4.34 -3.55
N VAL A 83 8.28 4.29 -2.70
CA VAL A 83 7.08 5.14 -2.86
C VAL A 83 7.46 6.62 -2.78
N ALA A 84 8.28 7.01 -1.80
CA ALA A 84 8.77 8.39 -1.67
C ALA A 84 9.59 8.83 -2.90
N GLY A 85 10.44 7.95 -3.44
CA GLY A 85 11.18 8.19 -4.69
C GLY A 85 10.26 8.44 -5.89
N SER A 86 9.20 7.64 -6.02
CA SER A 86 8.19 7.84 -7.07
C SER A 86 7.47 9.18 -6.94
N TYR A 87 7.15 9.63 -5.72
CA TYR A 87 6.56 10.95 -5.50
C TYR A 87 7.51 12.08 -5.89
N ARG A 88 8.81 11.96 -5.57
CA ARG A 88 9.82 12.93 -6.02
C ARG A 88 9.90 12.99 -7.56
N GLY A 89 9.87 11.85 -8.23
CA GLY A 89 9.89 11.81 -9.70
C GLY A 89 8.61 12.34 -10.35
N ALA A 90 7.48 12.26 -9.65
CA ALA A 90 6.18 12.76 -10.10
C ALA A 90 5.94 14.24 -9.74
N LEU A 91 6.85 14.87 -8.99
CA LEU A 91 6.77 16.26 -8.56
C LEU A 91 7.40 17.18 -9.62
N SER A 92 6.62 18.12 -10.13
CA SER A 92 7.11 19.24 -10.95
C SER A 92 7.04 20.53 -10.13
N ILE A 93 8.12 21.32 -10.20
CA ILE A 93 8.20 22.65 -9.62
C ILE A 93 8.65 23.58 -10.73
N GLU A 94 7.77 24.49 -11.13
CA GLU A 94 8.03 25.42 -12.23
C GLU A 94 7.72 26.84 -11.79
N PRO A 95 8.57 27.83 -12.11
CA PRO A 95 8.26 29.22 -11.83
C PRO A 95 7.07 29.65 -12.69
N THR A 96 6.14 30.38 -12.08
CA THR A 96 4.95 30.89 -12.79
C THR A 96 5.29 31.98 -13.81
N SER A 97 6.49 32.59 -13.72
CA SER A 97 7.05 33.51 -14.72
C SER A 97 8.56 33.73 -14.47
N LYS A 98 9.29 34.24 -15.47
CA LYS A 98 10.74 34.51 -15.41
C LYS A 98 11.16 35.51 -14.32
N SER A 99 10.24 36.32 -13.81
CA SER A 99 10.53 37.41 -12.86
C SER A 99 9.83 37.24 -11.51
N THR A 100 9.17 36.12 -11.27
CA THR A 100 8.29 35.93 -10.11
C THR A 100 8.82 34.83 -9.19
N THR A 101 8.91 35.12 -7.89
CA THR A 101 9.34 34.17 -6.83
C THR A 101 8.28 33.09 -6.50
N ILE A 102 7.11 33.18 -7.12
CA ILE A 102 5.99 32.23 -6.94
C ILE A 102 6.22 31.00 -7.83
N ALA A 103 6.37 29.85 -7.20
CA ALA A 103 6.50 28.56 -7.86
C ALA A 103 5.16 27.82 -7.90
N GLN A 104 4.86 27.20 -9.04
CA GLN A 104 3.78 26.23 -9.17
C GLN A 104 4.31 24.84 -8.83
N ILE A 105 3.60 24.14 -7.95
CA ILE A 105 3.92 22.77 -7.53
C ILE A 105 2.83 21.85 -8.06
N SER A 106 3.20 20.74 -8.68
CA SER A 106 2.25 19.76 -9.23
C SER A 106 2.75 18.34 -9.03
N VAL A 107 1.84 17.41 -8.70
CA VAL A 107 2.16 15.99 -8.49
C VAL A 107 1.27 15.09 -9.35
N LYS A 108 1.88 14.16 -10.10
CA LYS A 108 1.13 13.14 -10.83
C LYS A 108 0.83 11.94 -9.93
N SER A 109 -0.45 11.69 -9.65
CA SER A 109 -0.89 10.59 -8.77
C SER A 109 -2.07 9.83 -9.38
N THR A 110 -2.16 8.53 -9.12
CA THR A 110 -3.33 7.71 -9.47
C THR A 110 -4.47 7.81 -8.45
N HIS A 111 -4.22 8.48 -7.32
CA HIS A 111 -5.21 8.79 -6.28
C HIS A 111 -5.15 10.28 -5.95
N THR A 112 -6.24 11.01 -6.22
CA THR A 112 -6.33 12.47 -6.04
C THR A 112 -6.07 12.88 -4.59
N GLN A 113 -6.78 12.25 -3.63
CA GLN A 113 -6.63 12.56 -2.21
C GLN A 113 -5.19 12.36 -1.73
N ARG A 114 -4.55 11.27 -2.15
CA ARG A 114 -3.16 10.97 -1.81
C ARG A 114 -2.18 12.01 -2.38
N GLY A 115 -2.45 12.52 -3.58
CA GLY A 115 -1.66 13.60 -4.18
C GLY A 115 -1.82 14.92 -3.42
N MET A 116 -3.05 15.24 -3.01
CA MET A 116 -3.33 16.42 -2.17
C MET A 116 -2.65 16.32 -0.81
N ASP A 117 -2.76 15.19 -0.12
CA ASP A 117 -2.12 14.97 1.18
C ASP A 117 -0.59 15.13 1.09
N PHE A 118 0.01 14.64 0.00
CA PHE A 118 1.44 14.80 -0.27
C PHE A 118 1.84 16.28 -0.44
N ILE A 119 1.11 17.04 -1.26
CA ILE A 119 1.39 18.47 -1.46
C ILE A 119 1.17 19.24 -0.16
N ASN A 120 0.07 19.01 0.54
CA ASN A 120 -0.23 19.67 1.80
C ASN A 120 0.87 19.42 2.83
N LYS A 121 1.33 18.17 2.95
CA LYS A 121 2.42 17.86 3.88
C LYS A 121 3.75 18.47 3.47
N LEU A 122 4.01 18.58 2.16
CA LEU A 122 5.21 19.23 1.64
C LEU A 122 5.24 20.72 1.97
N VAL A 123 4.11 21.41 1.81
CA VAL A 123 3.93 22.83 2.19
C VAL A 123 3.96 23.03 3.71
N GLU A 124 3.54 22.04 4.50
CA GLU A 124 3.63 22.15 5.97
C GLU A 124 5.07 22.07 6.48
N ILE A 125 5.95 21.33 5.79
CA ILE A 125 7.34 21.10 6.22
C ILE A 125 8.29 22.22 5.74
N TYR A 126 7.93 22.98 4.70
CA TYR A 126 8.76 24.01 4.06
C TYR A 126 8.07 25.36 4.02
#